data_AF-A0AAU2EIG7-F1
#
_entry.id   AF-A0AAU2EIG7-F1
#
_cell.length_a   1.000
_cell.length_b   1.000
_cell.length_c   1.000
_cell.angle_alpha   90.00
_cell.angle_beta   90.00
_cell.angle_gamma   90.00
#
_symmetry.space_group_name_H-M   'P 1'
#
loop_
_entity.id
_entity.type
_entity.pdbx_description
1 polymer ?
#
loop_
_entity_poly.entity_id
_entity_poly.type
_entity_poly.pdbx_seq_one_letter_code
_entity_poly.pdbx_strand_id
1 'polypeptide(L)'
;MTPVVLVLADRADLGAAAVARALAGRLGGYRVLPLSSAELARARWSHRVSAAGVATTRLTFPDGRVLTDAGTTAVLHRLSALPVLGLGRASPKDLDYARAELHALVAGWLLGLGSRVLGLVSAYGTAHGPLSPTTALVHAERCGLPVARSGGATRGGLLTATAGELELPRPAWPGGANAPVPVEIRPEPGLDRLLYCGSRPVGRLADRYGPRLHRLAGLLGTRLFELRLGPGGSVTDVDPCPVLATAEQRAAVTDELVALARSGS
;
A
#
# COMPACT_ATOMS: atom_id res chain seq x y z
N MET A 1 -18.61 -20.23 -12.27
CA MET A 1 -17.83 -20.12 -11.01
C MET A 1 -18.28 -18.85 -10.31
N THR A 2 -18.45 -18.85 -8.98
CA THR A 2 -18.79 -17.63 -8.23
C THR A 2 -17.62 -16.65 -8.29
N PRO A 3 -17.82 -15.40 -8.76
CA PRO A 3 -16.75 -14.42 -8.81
C PRO A 3 -16.28 -14.05 -7.40
N VAL A 4 -14.98 -13.77 -7.26
CA VAL A 4 -14.33 -13.54 -5.97
C VAL A 4 -13.82 -12.10 -5.89
N VAL A 5 -14.02 -11.46 -4.75
CA VAL A 5 -13.34 -10.23 -4.35
C VAL A 5 -12.39 -10.55 -3.21
N LEU A 6 -11.11 -10.25 -3.40
CA LEU A 6 -10.05 -10.55 -2.42
C LEU A 6 -9.77 -9.33 -1.54
N VAL A 7 -9.58 -9.58 -0.24
CA VAL A 7 -9.03 -8.59 0.69
C VAL A 7 -7.75 -9.16 1.28
N LEU A 8 -6.61 -8.71 0.77
CA LEU A 8 -5.29 -9.18 1.17
C LEU A 8 -4.75 -8.27 2.28
N ALA A 9 -4.86 -8.71 3.53
CA ALA A 9 -4.41 -7.96 4.70
C ALA A 9 -4.13 -8.91 5.87
N ASP A 10 -3.20 -8.54 6.75
CA ASP A 10 -2.98 -9.30 7.98
C ASP A 10 -4.15 -9.16 8.95
N ARG A 11 -4.31 -10.16 9.83
CA ARG A 11 -5.49 -10.27 10.71
C ARG A 11 -5.70 -9.08 11.64
N ALA A 12 -4.64 -8.33 11.95
CA ALA A 12 -4.69 -7.14 12.79
C ALA A 12 -5.15 -5.88 12.04
N ASP A 13 -5.29 -5.93 10.71
CA ASP A 13 -5.75 -4.80 9.91
C ASP A 13 -7.27 -4.59 10.05
N LEU A 14 -7.64 -3.76 11.04
CA LEU A 14 -9.03 -3.44 11.33
C LEU A 14 -9.74 -2.71 10.19
N GLY A 15 -9.01 -1.91 9.41
CA GLY A 15 -9.53 -1.20 8.25
C GLY A 15 -9.97 -2.17 7.15
N ALA A 16 -9.08 -3.10 6.80
CA ALA A 16 -9.35 -4.16 5.83
C ALA A 16 -10.49 -5.08 6.29
N ALA A 17 -10.51 -5.48 7.56
CA ALA A 17 -11.59 -6.30 8.11
C ALA A 17 -12.96 -5.62 8.03
N ALA A 18 -13.01 -4.31 8.28
CA ALA A 18 -14.24 -3.54 8.15
C ALA A 18 -14.69 -3.39 6.69
N VAL A 19 -13.77 -3.17 5.74
CA VAL A 19 -14.07 -3.17 4.31
C VAL A 19 -14.59 -4.55 3.85
N ALA A 20 -13.96 -5.65 4.27
CA ALA A 20 -14.41 -7.00 3.92
C ALA A 20 -15.86 -7.28 4.38
N ARG A 21 -16.21 -6.87 5.61
CA ARG A 21 -17.59 -6.98 6.13
C ARG A 21 -18.57 -6.14 5.31
N ALA A 22 -18.21 -4.90 4.98
CA ALA A 22 -19.05 -4.02 4.18
C ALA A 22 -19.28 -4.57 2.76
N LEU A 23 -18.24 -5.14 2.14
CA LEU A 23 -18.34 -5.79 0.83
C LEU A 23 -19.30 -6.99 0.86
N ALA A 24 -19.19 -7.84 1.89
CA ALA A 24 -20.04 -9.03 2.01
C ALA A 24 -21.53 -8.67 2.11
N GLY A 25 -21.88 -7.53 2.73
CA GLY A 25 -23.25 -7.03 2.78
C GLY A 25 -23.77 -6.40 1.48
N ARG A 26 -22.89 -6.06 0.52
CA ARG A 26 -23.24 -5.30 -0.69
C ARG A 26 -23.13 -6.10 -1.99
N LEU A 27 -22.25 -7.10 -2.02
CA LEU A 27 -21.99 -7.91 -3.21
C LEU A 27 -22.75 -9.24 -3.13
N GLY A 28 -24.05 -9.19 -3.42
CA GLY A 28 -24.84 -10.40 -3.64
C GLY A 28 -24.30 -11.18 -4.85
N GLY A 29 -24.14 -12.50 -4.72
CA GLY A 29 -23.64 -13.38 -5.79
C GLY A 29 -22.12 -13.39 -5.97
N TYR A 30 -21.36 -12.59 -5.21
CA TYR A 30 -19.90 -12.66 -5.14
C TYR A 30 -19.47 -13.32 -3.85
N ARG A 31 -18.29 -13.93 -3.87
CA ARG A 31 -17.60 -14.38 -2.66
C ARG A 31 -16.57 -13.34 -2.24
N VAL A 32 -16.72 -12.75 -1.06
CA VAL A 32 -15.68 -11.90 -0.46
C VAL A 32 -14.73 -12.79 0.35
N LEU A 33 -13.44 -12.72 0.07
CA LEU A 33 -12.43 -13.59 0.66
C LEU A 33 -11.29 -12.77 1.29
N PRO A 34 -11.31 -12.55 2.61
CA PRO A 34 -10.15 -12.02 3.32
C PRO A 34 -9.06 -13.09 3.40
N LEU A 35 -7.81 -12.72 3.11
CA LEU A 35 -6.64 -13.59 3.17
C LEU A 35 -5.46 -12.87 3.82
N SER A 36 -4.87 -13.52 4.82
CA SER A 36 -3.64 -13.05 5.47
C SER A 36 -2.37 -13.43 4.71
N SER A 37 -1.25 -12.77 5.03
CA SER A 37 0.08 -13.12 4.50
C SER A 37 0.42 -14.59 4.74
N ALA A 38 0.10 -15.10 5.94
CA ALA A 38 0.33 -16.49 6.33
C ALA A 38 -0.53 -17.49 5.54
N GLU A 39 -1.77 -17.14 5.20
CA GLU A 39 -2.63 -18.00 4.36
C GLU A 39 -2.12 -18.07 2.93
N LEU A 40 -1.72 -16.94 2.35
CA LEU A 40 -1.10 -16.89 1.03
C LEU A 40 0.22 -17.66 0.97
N ALA A 41 1.06 -17.53 2.00
CA ALA A 41 2.32 -18.26 2.10
C ALA A 41 2.13 -19.78 2.21
N ARG A 42 1.00 -20.26 2.73
CA ARG A 42 0.66 -21.70 2.80
C ARG A 42 -0.01 -22.23 1.55
N ALA A 43 -0.48 -21.36 0.65
CA ALA A 43 -1.12 -21.80 -0.56
C ALA A 43 -0.10 -22.50 -1.47
N ARG A 44 -0.54 -23.51 -2.20
CA ARG A 44 0.20 -24.06 -3.32
C ARG A 44 -0.02 -23.16 -4.53
N TRP A 45 1.05 -22.58 -5.03
CA TRP A 45 1.04 -21.71 -6.19
C TRP A 45 1.34 -22.50 -7.47
N SER A 46 0.64 -22.18 -8.55
CA SER A 46 1.05 -22.49 -9.92
C SER A 46 0.94 -21.20 -10.71
N HIS A 47 2.09 -20.67 -11.11
CA HIS A 47 2.18 -19.50 -11.98
C HIS A 47 2.85 -19.94 -13.28
N ARG A 48 2.17 -19.73 -14.40
CA ARG A 48 2.63 -20.16 -15.72
C ARG A 48 2.56 -18.98 -16.67
N VAL A 49 3.64 -18.72 -17.37
CA VAL A 49 3.70 -17.72 -18.44
C VAL A 49 3.66 -18.47 -19.76
N SER A 50 2.69 -18.14 -20.62
CA SER A 50 2.59 -18.74 -21.96
C SER A 50 3.68 -18.20 -22.88
N ALA A 51 3.89 -18.83 -24.05
CA ALA A 51 4.80 -18.32 -25.07
C ALA A 51 4.44 -16.91 -25.56
N ALA A 52 3.17 -16.49 -25.40
CA ALA A 52 2.70 -15.14 -25.71
C ALA A 52 2.93 -14.14 -24.57
N GLY A 53 3.62 -14.53 -23.49
CA GLY A 53 3.86 -13.68 -22.32
C GLY A 53 2.65 -13.52 -21.39
N VAL A 54 1.57 -14.30 -21.60
CA VAL A 54 0.38 -14.23 -20.74
C VAL A 54 0.59 -15.08 -19.50
N ALA A 55 0.61 -14.42 -18.34
CA ALA A 55 0.68 -15.08 -17.05
C ALA A 55 -0.69 -15.63 -16.61
N THR A 56 -0.68 -16.83 -16.06
CA THR A 56 -1.85 -17.46 -15.43
C THR A 56 -1.45 -18.00 -14.07
N THR A 57 -2.23 -17.66 -13.06
CA THR A 57 -1.97 -18.02 -11.67
C THR A 57 -3.14 -18.79 -11.09
N ARG A 58 -2.80 -19.87 -10.38
CA ARG A 58 -3.72 -20.68 -9.59
C ARG A 58 -3.15 -20.87 -8.19
N LEU A 59 -3.96 -20.58 -7.19
CA LEU A 59 -3.64 -20.83 -5.79
C LEU A 59 -4.57 -21.93 -5.28
N THR A 60 -4.01 -22.94 -4.62
CA THR A 60 -4.77 -23.98 -3.93
C THR A 60 -4.42 -23.94 -2.45
N PHE A 61 -5.40 -23.66 -1.60
CA PHE A 61 -5.21 -23.55 -0.16
C PHE A 61 -5.30 -24.91 0.53
N PRO A 62 -4.72 -25.07 1.73
CA PRO A 62 -4.79 -26.33 2.48
C PRO A 62 -6.20 -26.85 2.76
N ASP A 63 -7.19 -25.95 2.85
CA ASP A 63 -8.61 -26.27 3.03
C ASP A 63 -9.34 -26.61 1.72
N GLY A 64 -8.61 -26.78 0.62
CA GLY A 64 -9.16 -27.13 -0.69
C GLY A 64 -9.75 -25.96 -1.47
N ARG A 65 -9.80 -24.73 -0.91
CA ARG A 65 -10.18 -23.54 -1.69
C ARG A 65 -9.21 -23.36 -2.86
N VAL A 66 -9.75 -22.96 -4.01
CA VAL A 66 -8.97 -22.64 -5.21
C VAL A 66 -9.28 -21.21 -5.65
N LEU A 67 -8.23 -20.43 -5.92
CA LEU A 67 -8.33 -19.14 -6.59
C LEU A 67 -7.64 -19.20 -7.93
N THR A 68 -8.22 -18.51 -8.90
CA THR A 68 -7.69 -18.33 -10.26
C THR A 68 -7.80 -16.86 -10.65
N ASP A 69 -6.99 -16.45 -11.61
CA ASP A 69 -7.05 -15.08 -12.14
C ASP A 69 -8.42 -14.76 -12.75
N ALA A 70 -9.01 -15.71 -13.48
CA ALA A 70 -10.33 -15.54 -14.10
C ALA A 70 -11.47 -15.44 -13.07
N GLY A 71 -11.33 -16.07 -11.90
CA GLY A 71 -12.31 -15.97 -10.82
C GLY A 71 -12.18 -14.72 -9.96
N THR A 72 -11.07 -13.97 -10.09
CA THR A 72 -10.76 -12.82 -9.23
C THR A 72 -11.17 -11.52 -9.90
N THR A 73 -12.19 -10.84 -9.39
CA THR A 73 -12.79 -9.65 -10.03
C THR A 73 -12.28 -8.34 -9.46
N ALA A 74 -11.93 -8.30 -8.17
CA ALA A 74 -11.32 -7.15 -7.52
C ALA A 74 -10.42 -7.60 -6.35
N VAL A 75 -9.39 -6.82 -6.05
CA VAL A 75 -8.45 -7.07 -4.96
C VAL A 75 -8.16 -5.78 -4.21
N LEU A 76 -8.37 -5.79 -2.89
CA LEU A 76 -7.73 -4.82 -1.99
C LEU A 76 -6.40 -5.40 -1.51
N HIS A 77 -5.29 -4.78 -1.89
CA HIS A 77 -3.95 -5.23 -1.53
C HIS A 77 -3.33 -4.33 -0.45
N ARG A 78 -3.06 -4.92 0.72
CA ARG A 78 -2.52 -4.22 1.92
C ARG A 78 -1.45 -5.02 2.66
N LEU A 79 -0.94 -6.10 2.05
CA LEU A 79 0.12 -6.91 2.66
C LEU A 79 1.47 -6.24 2.47
N SER A 80 2.22 -6.04 3.56
CA SER A 80 3.56 -5.44 3.48
C SER A 80 4.67 -6.45 3.21
N ALA A 81 4.46 -7.71 3.59
CA ALA A 81 5.40 -8.80 3.37
C ALA A 81 4.68 -10.16 3.44
N LEU A 82 5.31 -11.20 2.90
CA LEU A 82 4.89 -12.59 3.12
C LEU A 82 5.92 -13.34 3.97
N PRO A 83 5.47 -14.13 4.95
CA PRO A 83 6.37 -14.99 5.70
C PRO A 83 6.86 -16.14 4.81
N VAL A 84 8.14 -16.49 4.92
CA VAL A 84 8.66 -17.74 4.35
C VAL A 84 8.46 -18.84 5.37
N LEU A 85 7.60 -19.82 5.04
CA LEU A 85 7.22 -20.91 5.92
C LEU A 85 8.00 -22.18 5.58
N GLY A 86 8.27 -23.03 6.58
CA GLY A 86 8.86 -24.34 6.38
C GLY A 86 10.38 -24.37 6.14
N LEU A 87 11.06 -23.23 6.15
CA LEU A 87 12.51 -23.13 5.94
C LEU A 87 13.31 -22.82 7.22
N GLY A 88 12.82 -23.25 8.39
CA GLY A 88 13.46 -22.93 9.69
C GLY A 88 14.90 -23.43 9.88
N ARG A 89 15.39 -24.31 8.99
CA ARG A 89 16.77 -24.83 8.98
C ARG A 89 17.62 -24.28 7.82
N ALA A 90 17.06 -23.44 6.96
CA ALA A 90 17.78 -22.89 5.82
C ALA A 90 18.80 -21.83 6.26
N SER A 91 19.83 -21.60 5.45
CA SER A 91 20.80 -20.54 5.72
C SER A 91 20.13 -19.15 5.58
N PRO A 92 20.68 -18.08 6.20
CA PRO A 92 20.17 -16.72 6.00
C PRO A 92 20.08 -16.33 4.52
N LYS A 93 21.08 -16.72 3.72
CA LYS A 93 21.11 -16.47 2.27
C LYS A 93 19.95 -17.14 1.54
N ASP A 94 19.64 -18.39 1.87
CA ASP A 94 18.53 -19.12 1.25
C ASP A 94 17.18 -18.55 1.66
N LEU A 95 17.06 -18.07 2.91
CA LEU A 95 15.86 -17.38 3.39
C LEU A 95 15.63 -16.07 2.63
N ASP A 96 16.68 -15.27 2.40
CA ASP A 96 16.58 -14.02 1.65
C ASP A 96 16.23 -14.28 0.18
N TYR A 97 16.84 -15.30 -0.43
CA TYR A 97 16.47 -15.74 -1.77
C TYR A 97 15.01 -16.19 -1.86
N ALA A 98 14.56 -17.05 -0.93
CA ALA A 98 13.17 -17.51 -0.88
C ALA A 98 12.16 -16.36 -0.67
N ARG A 99 12.51 -15.34 0.14
CA ARG A 99 11.70 -14.12 0.29
C ARG A 99 11.59 -13.36 -1.01
N ALA A 100 12.71 -13.17 -1.71
CA ALA A 100 12.74 -12.46 -2.99
C ALA A 100 11.89 -13.17 -4.06
N GLU A 101 12.00 -14.50 -4.17
CA GLU A 101 11.18 -15.31 -5.10
C GLU A 101 9.69 -15.27 -4.76
N LEU A 102 9.33 -15.43 -3.48
CA LEU A 102 7.93 -15.34 -3.05
C LEU A 102 7.34 -13.94 -3.31
N HIS A 103 8.13 -12.90 -3.05
CA HIS A 103 7.75 -11.52 -3.35
C HIS A 103 7.56 -11.31 -4.86
N ALA A 104 8.50 -11.76 -5.69
CA ALA A 104 8.40 -11.65 -7.15
C ALA A 104 7.18 -12.39 -7.70
N LEU A 105 6.90 -13.60 -7.18
CA LEU A 105 5.72 -14.39 -7.53
C LEU A 105 4.41 -13.65 -7.22
N VAL A 106 4.28 -13.09 -6.01
CA VAL A 106 3.08 -12.35 -5.60
C VAL A 106 2.95 -11.04 -6.38
N ALA A 107 4.04 -10.30 -6.57
CA ALA A 107 4.04 -9.09 -7.37
C ALA A 107 3.63 -9.38 -8.82
N GLY A 108 4.20 -10.41 -9.44
CA GLY A 108 3.84 -10.85 -10.80
C GLY A 108 2.37 -11.23 -10.93
N TRP A 109 1.81 -11.95 -9.94
CA TRP A 109 0.38 -12.25 -9.89
C TRP A 109 -0.48 -10.99 -9.80
N LEU A 110 -0.20 -10.10 -8.84
CA LEU A 110 -0.97 -8.87 -8.64
C LEU A 110 -0.88 -7.92 -9.83
N LEU A 111 0.30 -7.77 -10.44
CA LEU A 111 0.49 -6.99 -11.67
C LEU A 111 -0.29 -7.60 -12.84
N GLY A 112 -0.35 -8.94 -12.94
CA GLY A 112 -1.18 -9.64 -13.93
C GLY A 112 -2.69 -9.44 -13.73
N LEU A 113 -3.14 -9.10 -12.52
CA LEU A 113 -4.54 -8.73 -12.27
C LEU A 113 -4.87 -7.30 -12.75
N GLY A 114 -3.86 -6.43 -12.88
CA GLY A 114 -3.96 -5.10 -13.48
C GLY A 114 -4.91 -4.16 -12.74
N SER A 115 -5.82 -3.53 -13.49
CA SER A 115 -6.80 -2.55 -12.97
C SER A 115 -7.77 -3.12 -11.93
N ARG A 116 -7.82 -4.44 -11.74
CA ARG A 116 -8.61 -5.09 -10.68
C ARG A 116 -8.01 -4.92 -9.29
N VAL A 117 -6.75 -4.49 -9.18
CA VAL A 117 -6.08 -4.28 -7.89
C VAL A 117 -6.23 -2.82 -7.45
N LEU A 118 -6.62 -2.66 -6.19
CA LEU A 118 -6.64 -1.41 -5.44
C LEU A 118 -5.61 -1.50 -4.30
N GLY A 119 -4.63 -0.61 -4.33
CA GLY A 119 -3.45 -0.65 -3.47
C GLY A 119 -2.17 -0.61 -4.31
N LEU A 120 -1.05 -0.27 -3.68
CA LEU A 120 0.24 -0.14 -4.35
C LEU A 120 0.85 -1.53 -4.61
N VAL A 121 1.15 -1.82 -5.87
CA VAL A 121 1.88 -3.02 -6.30
C VAL A 121 3.12 -2.58 -7.06
N SER A 122 4.27 -3.14 -6.73
CA SER A 122 5.51 -2.85 -7.45
C SER A 122 6.42 -4.07 -7.47
N ALA A 123 7.35 -4.09 -8.42
CA ALA A 123 8.39 -5.13 -8.50
C ALA A 123 9.27 -5.17 -7.24
N TYR A 124 9.37 -4.06 -6.49
CA TYR A 124 10.32 -3.89 -5.39
C TYR A 124 9.68 -3.88 -3.99
N GLY A 125 8.35 -4.03 -3.88
CA GLY A 125 7.67 -4.09 -2.57
C GLY A 125 6.14 -4.26 -2.68
N THR A 126 5.53 -4.85 -1.65
CA THR A 126 4.08 -5.04 -1.49
C THR A 126 3.51 -4.02 -0.50
N ALA A 127 2.28 -3.53 -0.75
CA ALA A 127 1.52 -2.48 -0.04
C ALA A 127 2.16 -1.08 0.14
N HIS A 128 3.47 -0.99 0.42
CA HIS A 128 4.22 0.26 0.52
C HIS A 128 5.23 0.45 -0.62
N GLY A 129 5.52 -0.60 -1.40
CA GLY A 129 6.49 -0.55 -2.50
C GLY A 129 7.90 -0.13 -2.06
N PRO A 130 8.80 0.21 -3.00
CA PRO A 130 10.07 0.88 -2.70
C PRO A 130 9.88 2.39 -2.45
N LEU A 131 8.63 2.86 -2.36
CA LEU A 131 8.33 4.28 -2.33
C LEU A 131 8.80 4.84 -1.00
N SER A 132 9.96 5.48 -1.01
CA SER A 132 10.41 6.22 0.16
C SER A 132 9.43 7.35 0.46
N PRO A 133 9.18 7.68 1.74
CA PRO A 133 8.34 8.83 2.10
C PRO A 133 8.78 10.13 1.41
N THR A 134 10.10 10.35 1.29
CA THR A 134 10.68 11.49 0.58
C THR A 134 10.31 11.49 -0.91
N THR A 135 10.41 10.36 -1.58
CA THR A 135 10.02 10.23 -3.00
C THR A 135 8.53 10.55 -3.18
N ALA A 136 7.68 10.08 -2.28
CA ALA A 136 6.25 10.37 -2.32
C ALA A 136 5.95 11.87 -2.17
N LEU A 137 6.65 12.56 -1.27
CA LEU A 137 6.55 14.02 -1.11
C LEU A 137 7.05 14.78 -2.34
N VAL A 138 8.18 14.35 -2.95
CA VAL A 138 8.66 14.94 -4.21
C VAL A 138 7.64 14.76 -5.34
N HIS A 139 6.96 13.61 -5.42
CA HIS A 139 5.87 13.41 -6.38
C HIS A 139 4.66 14.31 -6.09
N ALA A 140 4.31 14.49 -4.81
CA ALA A 140 3.24 15.39 -4.40
C ALA A 140 3.54 16.85 -4.82
N GLU A 141 4.76 17.33 -4.56
CA GLU A 141 5.22 18.66 -4.96
C GLU A 141 5.17 18.84 -6.48
N ARG A 142 5.67 17.87 -7.25
CA ARG A 142 5.60 17.88 -8.73
C ARG A 142 4.18 17.93 -9.27
N CYS A 143 3.20 17.45 -8.50
CA CYS A 143 1.79 17.54 -8.85
C CYS A 143 1.13 18.87 -8.44
N GLY A 144 1.90 19.78 -7.85
CA GLY A 144 1.48 21.09 -7.37
C GLY A 144 0.82 21.07 -6.00
N LEU A 145 0.98 19.99 -5.22
CA LEU A 145 0.54 19.98 -3.82
C LEU A 145 1.52 20.83 -2.99
N PRO A 146 1.02 21.66 -2.05
CA PRO A 146 1.91 22.39 -1.16
C PRO A 146 2.57 21.39 -0.20
N VAL A 147 3.85 21.11 -0.36
CA VAL A 147 4.56 20.15 0.51
C VAL A 147 5.23 20.91 1.65
N ALA A 148 5.06 20.40 2.88
CA ALA A 148 5.73 20.96 4.03
C ALA A 148 7.24 20.69 3.95
N ARG A 149 8.04 21.66 4.39
CA ARG A 149 9.50 21.53 4.38
C ARG A 149 9.92 20.32 5.23
N SER A 150 10.81 19.52 4.65
CA SER A 150 11.49 18.42 5.33
C SER A 150 12.92 18.34 4.80
N GLY A 151 13.84 17.87 5.64
CA GLY A 151 15.25 17.82 5.26
C GLY A 151 16.10 17.07 6.25
N GLY A 152 17.20 16.49 5.78
CA GLY A 152 18.20 15.85 6.62
C GLY A 152 19.54 16.53 6.48
N ALA A 153 20.25 16.68 7.59
CA ALA A 153 21.65 17.11 7.61
C ALA A 153 22.50 16.03 8.27
N THR A 154 23.69 15.80 7.72
CA THR A 154 24.70 14.88 8.27
C THR A 154 25.38 15.43 9.53
N ARG A 155 25.09 16.68 9.90
CA ARG A 155 25.59 17.34 11.10
C ARG A 155 24.53 18.29 11.66
N GLY A 156 24.32 18.24 12.98
CA GLY A 156 23.48 19.18 13.71
C GLY A 156 23.95 20.64 13.54
N GLY A 157 22.99 21.57 13.49
CA GLY A 157 23.24 23.00 13.30
C GLY A 157 23.32 23.48 11.83
N LEU A 158 23.33 22.57 10.84
CA LEU A 158 23.22 22.94 9.42
C LEU A 158 21.77 23.19 8.99
N LEU A 159 20.83 22.62 9.72
CA LEU A 159 19.41 22.81 9.55
C LEU A 159 18.86 23.25 10.89
N THR A 160 18.02 24.28 10.88
CA THR A 160 17.32 24.77 12.07
C THR A 160 15.83 24.62 11.85
N ALA A 161 15.16 23.96 12.80
CA ALA A 161 13.72 23.88 12.82
C ALA A 161 13.10 25.27 13.05
N THR A 162 12.02 25.53 12.32
CA THR A 162 11.18 26.71 12.45
C THR A 162 9.84 26.34 13.10
N ALA A 163 8.96 27.31 13.33
CA ALA A 163 7.67 27.04 13.95
C ALA A 163 6.86 26.01 13.14
N GLY A 164 6.37 24.96 13.81
CA GLY A 164 5.67 23.84 13.17
C GLY A 164 6.57 22.76 12.58
N GLU A 165 7.88 22.82 12.83
CA GLU A 165 8.85 21.79 12.48
C GLU A 165 9.43 21.12 13.76
N LEU A 166 9.71 19.83 13.65
CA LEU A 166 10.35 19.00 14.66
C LEU A 166 11.79 18.72 14.24
N GLU A 167 12.72 18.99 15.15
CA GLU A 167 14.12 18.58 15.03
C GLU A 167 14.29 17.19 15.65
N LEU A 168 14.57 16.19 14.81
CA LEU A 168 14.70 14.80 15.24
C LEU A 168 16.17 14.36 15.09
N PRO A 169 16.88 14.08 16.20
CA PRO A 169 18.19 13.45 16.12
C PRO A 169 18.04 12.03 15.54
N ARG A 170 19.02 11.59 14.75
CA ARG A 170 19.12 10.21 14.26
C ARG A 170 20.18 9.44 15.07
N PRO A 171 19.82 8.87 16.24
CA PRO A 171 20.80 8.26 17.15
C PRO A 171 21.44 6.97 16.62
N ALA A 172 20.82 6.29 15.64
CA ALA A 172 21.36 5.08 15.00
C ALA A 172 22.44 5.37 13.93
N TRP A 173 23.06 6.54 13.96
CA TRP A 173 24.12 6.88 13.01
C TRP A 173 25.40 6.11 13.33
N PRO A 174 26.04 5.42 12.37
CA PRO A 174 27.23 4.58 12.59
C PRO A 174 28.51 5.39 12.87
N GLY A 175 28.39 6.65 13.30
CA GLY A 175 29.52 7.46 13.72
C GLY A 175 30.01 7.05 15.11
N GLY A 176 31.32 7.16 15.36
CA GLY A 176 31.88 6.95 16.71
C GLY A 176 31.33 7.96 17.72
N ALA A 177 31.69 7.80 19.00
CA ALA A 177 31.15 8.59 20.14
C ALA A 177 31.27 10.13 19.98
N ASN A 178 32.14 10.60 19.09
CA ASN A 178 32.39 12.03 18.83
C ASN A 178 31.88 12.50 17.45
N ALA A 179 31.17 11.65 16.71
CA ALA A 179 30.61 12.03 15.42
C ALA A 179 29.41 12.98 15.62
N PRO A 180 29.24 14.00 14.76
CA PRO A 180 28.05 14.84 14.82
C PRO A 180 26.81 13.98 14.56
N VAL A 181 25.81 14.10 15.44
CA VAL A 181 24.53 13.39 15.28
C VAL A 181 23.80 14.02 14.09
N PRO A 182 23.45 13.23 13.05
CA PRO A 182 22.60 13.73 11.98
C PRO A 182 21.26 14.15 12.52
N VAL A 183 20.72 15.22 11.94
CA VAL A 183 19.46 15.80 12.32
C VAL A 183 18.51 15.74 11.13
N GLU A 184 17.26 15.41 11.41
CA GLU A 184 16.17 15.47 10.45
C GLU A 184 15.15 16.50 10.90
N ILE A 185 14.85 17.44 10.02
CA ILE A 185 13.69 18.32 10.18
C ILE A 185 12.49 17.64 9.53
N ARG A 186 11.45 17.46 10.34
CA ARG A 186 10.13 17.02 9.86
C ARG A 186 9.08 18.05 10.19
N PRO A 187 8.05 18.22 9.37
CA PRO A 187 6.89 18.98 9.80
C PRO A 187 6.22 18.26 10.98
N GLU A 188 5.61 19.04 11.88
CA GLU A 188 4.70 18.46 12.86
C GLU A 188 3.58 17.70 12.14
N PRO A 189 3.24 16.47 12.60
CA PRO A 189 2.20 15.71 11.98
C PRO A 189 0.87 16.43 12.16
N GLY A 190 0.27 16.85 11.04
CA GLY A 190 -1.05 17.44 11.09
C GLY A 190 -2.14 16.40 11.37
N LEU A 191 -3.27 16.89 11.90
CA LEU A 191 -4.42 16.05 12.25
C LEU A 191 -5.34 15.78 11.06
N ASP A 192 -5.28 16.63 10.04
CA ASP A 192 -6.12 16.51 8.85
C ASP A 192 -5.59 15.41 7.92
N ARG A 193 -6.53 14.65 7.36
CA ARG A 193 -6.26 13.56 6.44
C ARG A 193 -7.12 13.70 5.20
N LEU A 194 -6.54 13.36 4.06
CA LEU A 194 -7.23 13.36 2.78
C LEU A 194 -6.95 12.04 2.07
N LEU A 195 -7.97 11.19 1.96
CA LEU A 195 -7.88 9.93 1.24
C LEU A 195 -8.14 10.18 -0.24
N TYR A 196 -7.37 9.58 -1.12
CA TYR A 196 -7.71 9.44 -2.53
C TYR A 196 -7.97 7.97 -2.84
N CYS A 197 -9.17 7.65 -3.34
CA CYS A 197 -9.59 6.29 -3.64
C CYS A 197 -10.27 6.22 -5.02
N GLY A 198 -9.73 5.41 -5.93
CA GLY A 198 -10.22 5.29 -7.31
C GLY A 198 -9.99 6.60 -8.07
N SER A 199 -11.07 7.37 -8.21
CA SER A 199 -11.09 8.72 -8.80
C SER A 199 -11.58 9.80 -7.82
N ARG A 200 -11.86 9.43 -6.57
CA ARG A 200 -12.57 10.30 -5.61
C ARG A 200 -11.66 10.69 -4.44
N PRO A 201 -11.44 11.99 -4.21
CA PRO A 201 -10.89 12.47 -2.95
C PRO A 201 -11.96 12.44 -1.85
N VAL A 202 -11.55 12.13 -0.62
CA VAL A 202 -12.43 11.94 0.55
C VAL A 202 -11.80 12.63 1.75
N GLY A 203 -12.54 13.58 2.33
CA GLY A 203 -12.10 14.42 3.45
C GLY A 203 -12.32 15.90 3.19
N ARG A 204 -12.11 16.72 4.23
CA ARG A 204 -12.47 18.15 4.27
C ARG A 204 -11.88 19.00 3.13
N LEU A 205 -10.72 18.62 2.61
CA LEU A 205 -9.98 19.38 1.58
C LEU A 205 -10.03 18.73 0.19
N ALA A 206 -11.00 17.82 -0.03
CA ALA A 206 -11.17 17.08 -1.28
C ALA A 206 -11.27 17.99 -2.51
N ASP A 207 -12.15 18.99 -2.46
CA ASP A 207 -12.40 19.91 -3.58
C ASP A 207 -11.17 20.76 -3.92
N ARG A 208 -10.36 21.09 -2.90
CA ARG A 208 -9.17 21.92 -3.07
C ARG A 208 -8.08 21.23 -3.88
N TYR A 209 -7.96 19.90 -3.79
CA TYR A 209 -6.81 19.17 -4.32
C TYR A 209 -7.14 18.12 -5.39
N GLY A 210 -8.43 17.88 -5.71
CA GLY A 210 -8.88 16.81 -6.63
C GLY A 210 -8.00 16.57 -7.87
N PRO A 211 -7.83 17.55 -8.78
CA PRO A 211 -7.01 17.35 -9.99
C PRO A 211 -5.53 17.03 -9.71
N ARG A 212 -4.98 17.52 -8.59
CA ARG A 212 -3.59 17.27 -8.18
C ARG A 212 -3.42 15.86 -7.65
N LEU A 213 -4.40 15.36 -6.90
CA LEU A 213 -4.43 13.99 -6.39
C LEU A 213 -4.53 12.97 -7.51
N HIS A 214 -5.32 13.26 -8.54
CA HIS A 214 -5.41 12.38 -9.71
C HIS A 214 -4.06 12.22 -10.41
N ARG A 215 -3.32 13.32 -10.61
CA ARG A 215 -1.95 13.25 -11.16
C ARG A 215 -1.00 12.50 -10.24
N LEU A 216 -1.10 12.74 -8.93
CA LEU A 216 -0.28 12.04 -7.94
C LEU A 216 -0.53 10.53 -7.99
N ALA A 217 -1.79 10.09 -8.10
CA ALA A 217 -2.14 8.67 -8.27
C ALA A 217 -1.39 8.02 -9.45
N GLY A 218 -1.27 8.74 -10.56
CA GLY A 218 -0.51 8.30 -11.74
C GLY A 218 0.98 8.14 -11.46
N LEU A 219 1.60 9.08 -10.74
CA LEU A 219 3.02 8.99 -10.36
C LEU A 219 3.30 7.91 -9.32
N LEU A 220 2.38 7.72 -8.37
CA LEU A 220 2.51 6.69 -7.34
C LEU A 220 2.22 5.28 -7.87
N GLY A 221 1.53 5.16 -9.01
CA GLY A 221 1.10 3.86 -9.54
C GLY A 221 0.02 3.19 -8.69
N THR A 222 -0.72 3.94 -7.88
CA THR A 222 -1.81 3.44 -7.05
C THR A 222 -3.00 4.39 -7.06
N ARG A 223 -4.21 3.82 -7.00
CA ARG A 223 -5.46 4.55 -6.85
C ARG A 223 -5.94 4.62 -5.40
N LEU A 224 -5.09 4.24 -4.44
CA LEU A 224 -5.37 4.30 -3.02
C LEU A 224 -4.16 4.85 -2.30
N PHE A 225 -4.32 6.01 -1.66
CA PHE A 225 -3.33 6.61 -0.75
C PHE A 225 -4.00 7.67 0.14
N GLU A 226 -3.38 8.01 1.27
CA GLU A 226 -3.79 9.11 2.16
C GLU A 226 -2.69 10.16 2.23
N LEU A 227 -3.09 11.43 2.17
CA LEU A 227 -2.23 12.54 2.53
C LEU A 227 -2.46 12.89 4.00
N ARG A 228 -1.37 13.13 4.73
CA ARG A 228 -1.42 13.84 6.02
C ARG A 228 -1.14 15.30 5.77
N LEU A 229 -1.96 16.15 6.35
CA LEU A 229 -1.96 17.58 6.07
C LEU A 229 -1.66 18.39 7.34
N GLY A 230 -0.58 19.14 7.31
CA GLY A 230 -0.17 20.10 8.32
C GLY A 230 -0.93 21.43 8.26
N PRO A 231 -0.52 22.41 9.07
CA PRO A 231 -1.10 23.75 9.07
C PRO A 231 -1.15 24.36 7.65
N GLY A 232 -2.26 25.04 7.32
CA GLY A 232 -2.48 25.63 5.99
C GLY A 232 -2.82 24.61 4.89
N GLY A 233 -2.86 23.31 5.21
CA GLY A 233 -3.14 22.22 4.29
C GLY A 233 -1.91 21.76 3.50
N SER A 234 -0.71 21.97 4.04
CA SER A 234 0.54 21.46 3.46
C SER A 234 0.66 19.94 3.65
N VAL A 235 1.14 19.22 2.65
CA VAL A 235 1.33 17.77 2.69
C VAL A 235 2.59 17.47 3.49
N THR A 236 2.42 16.75 4.60
CA THR A 236 3.51 16.35 5.50
C THR A 236 3.92 14.90 5.27
N ASP A 237 3.00 14.08 4.76
CA ASP A 237 3.23 12.66 4.50
C ASP A 237 2.27 12.13 3.43
N VAL A 238 2.67 11.04 2.77
CA VAL A 238 1.88 10.30 1.78
C VAL A 238 1.93 8.82 2.13
N ASP A 239 0.80 8.28 2.59
CA ASP A 239 0.69 6.88 2.98
C ASP A 239 0.00 6.07 1.86
N PRO A 240 0.72 5.19 1.13
CA PRO A 240 0.14 4.36 0.08
C PRO A 240 -0.74 3.21 0.63
N CYS A 241 -0.70 2.93 1.94
CA CYS A 241 -1.51 1.90 2.58
C CYS A 241 -2.21 2.46 3.84
N PRO A 242 -3.16 3.39 3.67
CA PRO A 242 -3.76 4.10 4.79
C PRO A 242 -4.51 3.17 5.74
N VAL A 243 -4.58 3.51 7.02
CA VAL A 243 -5.23 2.68 8.06
C VAL A 243 -6.77 2.54 7.88
N LEU A 244 -7.40 3.43 7.10
CA LEU A 244 -8.87 3.48 6.90
C LEU A 244 -9.64 3.66 8.23
N ALA A 245 -9.21 4.65 9.01
CA ALA A 245 -9.69 4.89 10.37
C ALA A 245 -11.16 5.32 10.43
N THR A 246 -11.67 6.05 9.43
CA THR A 246 -13.03 6.61 9.46
C THR A 246 -14.04 5.77 8.66
N ALA A 247 -15.33 5.92 8.99
CA ALA A 247 -16.39 5.24 8.25
C ALA A 247 -16.47 5.71 6.78
N GLU A 248 -16.24 7.00 6.54
CA GLU A 248 -16.21 7.60 5.21
C GLU A 248 -15.10 7.01 4.33
N GLN A 249 -13.88 6.87 4.88
CA GLN A 249 -12.75 6.24 4.19
C GLN A 249 -13.06 4.79 3.79
N ARG A 250 -13.63 4.01 4.72
CA ARG A 250 -14.01 2.62 4.46
C ARG A 250 -15.13 2.51 3.42
N ALA A 251 -16.11 3.40 3.46
CA ALA A 251 -17.19 3.46 2.49
C ALA A 251 -16.64 3.70 1.08
N ALA A 252 -15.74 4.68 0.92
CA ALA A 252 -15.12 4.99 -0.37
C ALA A 252 -14.31 3.81 -0.94
N VAL A 253 -13.52 3.13 -0.12
CA VAL A 253 -12.78 1.92 -0.55
C VAL A 253 -13.74 0.78 -0.92
N THR A 254 -14.82 0.61 -0.15
CA THR A 254 -15.85 -0.40 -0.45
C THR A 254 -16.55 -0.09 -1.76
N ASP A 255 -16.92 1.17 -2.02
CA ASP A 255 -17.56 1.61 -3.26
C ASP A 255 -16.68 1.33 -4.48
N GLU A 256 -15.40 1.68 -4.42
CA GLU A 256 -14.46 1.42 -5.51
C GLU A 256 -14.31 -0.08 -5.79
N LEU A 257 -14.18 -0.92 -4.76
CA LEU A 257 -14.08 -2.36 -4.93
C LEU A 257 -15.36 -2.99 -5.49
N VAL A 258 -16.54 -2.46 -5.13
CA VAL A 258 -17.82 -2.86 -5.73
C VAL A 258 -17.86 -2.50 -7.22
N ALA A 259 -17.41 -1.30 -7.57
CA ALA A 259 -17.34 -0.86 -8.97
C ALA A 259 -16.39 -1.75 -9.78
N LEU A 260 -15.19 -2.03 -9.25
CA LEU A 260 -14.21 -2.92 -9.88
C LEU A 260 -14.79 -4.33 -10.09
N ALA A 261 -15.40 -4.91 -9.05
CA ALA A 261 -15.96 -6.26 -9.11
C ALA A 261 -17.03 -6.41 -10.20
N ARG A 262 -17.85 -5.36 -10.40
CA ARG A 262 -18.91 -5.33 -11.41
C ARG A 262 -18.40 -5.03 -12.82
N SER A 263 -17.31 -4.27 -12.95
CA SER A 263 -16.71 -3.93 -14.25
C SER A 263 -15.95 -5.09 -14.91
N GLY A 264 -15.52 -6.08 -14.10
CA GLY A 264 -14.80 -7.26 -14.57
C GLY A 264 -15.65 -8.51 -14.75
N SER A 265 -16.97 -8.42 -14.60
CA SER A 265 -17.95 -9.50 -14.88
C SER A 265 -18.53 -9.31 -16.29
#